data_AF-A0AAD8EGU2-F1
#
_entry.id   AF-A0AAD8EGU2-F1
#
_cell.length_a   1.000
_cell.length_b   1.000
_cell.length_c   1.000
_cell.angle_alpha   90.00
_cell.angle_beta   90.00
_cell.angle_gamma   90.00
#
_symmetry.space_group_name_H-M   'P 1'
#
loop_
_entity.id
_entity.type
_entity.pdbx_description
1 polymer ?
#
loop_
_entity_poly.entity_id
_entity_poly.type
_entity_poly.pdbx_seq_one_letter_code
_entity_poly.pdbx_strand_id
1 'polypeptide(L)'
;MSTSFFLLLLATAALAEVVQFEDCPQESDDETAPSGTCTIQEVRISPCAEAAENKPCKIKKGNSASIGFDFTASQNSDVLTGRAYWANVVGDLPFAGMNTNACNYTTCPVQANQRQTYLYQLQIQKKFPVRAYDVKWKLWNEETSLFQCCFITKIKLVK
;
A
#
# COMPACT_ATOMS: atom_id res chain seq x y z
N MET A 1 -0.33 -54.11 -20.65
CA MET A 1 -0.92 -53.31 -19.57
C MET A 1 -0.44 -51.87 -19.73
N SER A 2 -1.34 -50.91 -19.82
CA SER A 2 -1.02 -49.49 -20.07
C SER A 2 -1.19 -48.70 -18.77
N THR A 3 -0.12 -48.09 -18.27
CA THR A 3 -0.14 -47.25 -17.07
C THR A 3 -0.35 -45.80 -17.44
N SER A 4 -1.52 -45.24 -17.11
CA SER A 4 -1.83 -43.83 -17.27
C SER A 4 -1.22 -43.00 -16.12
N PHE A 5 -0.34 -42.06 -16.46
CA PHE A 5 0.15 -41.01 -15.56
C PHE A 5 -0.85 -39.84 -15.53
N PHE A 6 -1.51 -39.59 -14.41
CA PHE A 6 -2.26 -38.37 -14.17
C PHE A 6 -1.29 -37.24 -13.79
N LEU A 7 -1.08 -36.26 -14.69
CA LEU A 7 -0.39 -35.01 -14.35
C LEU A 7 -1.34 -34.11 -13.53
N LEU A 8 -1.05 -33.92 -12.24
CA LEU A 8 -1.68 -32.86 -11.44
C LEU A 8 -1.07 -31.50 -11.85
N LEU A 9 -1.85 -30.63 -12.51
CA LEU A 9 -1.51 -29.22 -12.65
C LEU A 9 -1.73 -28.52 -11.30
N LEU A 10 -0.64 -28.23 -10.57
CA LEU A 10 -0.66 -27.30 -9.45
C LEU A 10 -0.76 -25.87 -10.01
N ALA A 11 -1.96 -25.32 -10.07
CA ALA A 11 -2.16 -23.90 -10.30
C ALA A 11 -1.69 -23.14 -9.06
N THR A 12 -0.50 -22.53 -9.12
CA THR A 12 -0.05 -21.60 -8.09
C THR A 12 -0.92 -20.35 -8.17
N ALA A 13 -1.93 -20.26 -7.30
CA ALA A 13 -2.64 -19.01 -7.07
C ALA A 13 -1.63 -18.01 -6.49
N ALA A 14 -1.33 -16.93 -7.21
CA ALA A 14 -0.57 -15.81 -6.68
C ALA A 14 -1.45 -15.08 -5.66
N LEU A 15 -1.45 -15.54 -4.42
CA LEU A 15 -2.10 -14.85 -3.32
C LEU A 15 -1.33 -13.55 -3.06
N ALA A 16 -2.04 -12.44 -2.91
CA ALA A 16 -1.41 -11.22 -2.43
C ALA A 16 -0.96 -11.45 -0.99
N GLU A 17 0.32 -11.20 -0.69
CA GLU A 17 0.91 -11.60 0.58
C GLU A 17 0.88 -10.42 1.56
N VAL A 18 0.45 -10.70 2.79
CA VAL A 18 0.34 -9.71 3.86
C VAL A 18 1.75 -9.34 4.33
N VAL A 19 2.07 -8.05 4.30
CA VAL A 19 3.38 -7.53 4.68
C VAL A 19 3.36 -6.85 6.04
N GLN A 20 4.53 -6.77 6.67
CA GLN A 20 4.72 -5.95 7.86
C GLN A 20 4.61 -4.46 7.50
N PHE A 21 3.90 -3.71 8.33
CA PHE A 21 3.79 -2.26 8.25
C PHE A 21 3.75 -1.66 9.65
N GLU A 22 4.05 -0.38 9.75
CA GLU A 22 3.92 0.42 10.96
C GLU A 22 3.05 1.64 10.67
N ASP A 23 2.32 2.12 11.67
CA ASP A 23 1.63 3.39 11.57
C ASP A 23 2.65 4.53 11.44
N CYS A 24 2.27 5.59 10.74
CA CYS A 24 3.15 6.76 10.67
C CYS A 24 3.34 7.38 12.06
N PRO A 25 4.54 7.92 12.35
CA PRO A 25 4.77 8.66 13.58
C PRO A 25 3.70 9.74 13.74
N GLN A 26 3.11 9.84 14.93
CA GLN A 26 2.29 10.99 15.26
C GLN A 26 3.24 12.20 15.33
N GLU A 27 3.01 13.22 14.52
CA GLU A 27 3.74 14.49 14.67
C GLU A 27 3.27 15.10 16.00
N SER A 28 4.18 15.13 16.98
CA SER A 28 3.88 15.39 18.38
C SER A 28 3.49 16.85 18.66
N ASP A 29 2.62 17.01 19.67
CA ASP A 29 2.35 18.20 20.49
C ASP A 29 1.32 19.23 20.02
N ASP A 30 0.48 18.90 19.04
CA ASP A 30 -0.76 19.63 18.80
C ASP A 30 -1.93 18.65 18.97
N GLU A 31 -2.59 18.66 20.13
CA GLU A 31 -3.86 17.94 20.36
C GLU A 31 -4.97 18.35 19.36
N THR A 32 -4.69 19.38 18.55
CA THR A 32 -5.55 19.90 17.48
C THR A 32 -5.26 19.30 16.11
N ALA A 33 -4.14 18.59 15.91
CA ALA A 33 -3.90 17.84 14.69
C ALA A 33 -4.75 16.56 14.74
N PRO A 34 -5.68 16.34 13.80
CA PRO A 34 -6.58 15.18 13.87
C PRO A 34 -5.74 13.91 13.85
N SER A 35 -5.68 13.27 15.03
CA SER A 35 -5.15 11.93 15.21
C SER A 35 -5.85 11.07 14.17
N GLY A 36 -5.09 10.56 13.20
CA GLY A 36 -5.60 10.05 11.93
C GLY A 36 -6.88 9.25 12.13
N THR A 37 -7.99 9.76 11.60
CA THR A 37 -9.31 9.19 11.92
C THR A 37 -9.61 7.96 11.06
N CYS A 38 -8.56 7.20 10.75
CA CYS A 38 -8.60 6.06 9.89
C CYS A 38 -7.61 5.02 10.40
N THR A 39 -8.07 3.78 10.52
CA THR A 39 -7.25 2.65 10.93
C THR A 39 -6.87 1.82 9.71
N ILE A 40 -5.60 1.43 9.60
CA ILE A 40 -5.12 0.44 8.63
C ILE A 40 -5.13 -0.93 9.29
N GLN A 41 -5.81 -1.91 8.70
CA GLN A 41 -5.90 -3.26 9.28
C GLN A 41 -4.86 -4.20 8.70
N GLU A 42 -4.59 -4.09 7.40
CA GLU A 42 -3.78 -5.04 6.67
C GLU A 42 -3.18 -4.37 5.45
N VAL A 43 -1.92 -4.67 5.14
CA VAL A 43 -1.24 -4.25 3.91
C VAL A 43 -0.77 -5.49 3.17
N ARG A 44 -1.02 -5.53 1.87
CA ARG A 44 -0.69 -6.63 0.95
C ARG A 44 0.14 -6.10 -0.20
N ILE A 45 1.21 -6.79 -0.55
CA ILE A 45 2.01 -6.49 -1.75
C ILE A 45 2.08 -7.74 -2.62
N SER A 46 1.93 -7.56 -3.93
CA SER A 46 2.07 -8.64 -4.91
C SER A 46 2.90 -8.22 -6.12
N PRO A 47 3.88 -9.05 -6.55
CA PRO A 47 4.35 -10.27 -5.89
C PRO A 47 5.23 -9.95 -4.66
N CYS A 48 5.20 -10.78 -3.61
CA CYS A 48 6.04 -10.60 -2.42
C CYS A 48 6.30 -11.89 -1.64
N ALA A 49 6.88 -12.93 -2.25
CA ALA A 49 7.19 -14.21 -1.57
C ALA A 49 8.00 -14.06 -0.26
N GLU A 50 8.74 -12.95 -0.11
CA GLU A 50 9.46 -12.61 1.12
C GLU A 50 8.57 -12.37 2.36
N ALA A 51 7.29 -12.05 2.16
CA ALA A 51 6.35 -11.81 3.25
C ALA A 51 6.16 -13.04 4.15
N ALA A 52 6.23 -14.25 3.59
CA ALA A 52 6.20 -15.51 4.36
C ALA A 52 7.32 -15.61 5.42
N GLU A 53 8.41 -14.88 5.23
CA GLU A 53 9.55 -14.81 6.16
C GLU A 53 9.63 -13.45 6.89
N ASN A 54 8.58 -12.63 6.84
CA ASN A 54 8.55 -11.25 7.37
C ASN A 54 9.68 -10.37 6.81
N LYS A 55 10.12 -10.61 5.58
CA LYS A 55 11.18 -9.84 4.93
C LYS A 55 10.59 -8.81 3.97
N PRO A 56 11.28 -7.67 3.74
CA PRO A 56 10.86 -6.68 2.74
C PRO A 56 10.73 -7.30 1.34
N CYS A 57 9.63 -6.97 0.65
CA CYS A 57 9.36 -7.44 -0.71
C CYS A 57 10.48 -7.06 -1.67
N LYS A 58 10.97 -8.02 -2.45
CA LYS A 58 11.91 -7.72 -3.54
C LYS A 58 11.15 -7.43 -4.83
N ILE A 59 11.14 -6.16 -5.23
CA ILE A 59 10.45 -5.73 -6.45
C ILE A 59 11.47 -5.46 -7.55
N LYS A 60 11.36 -6.19 -8.66
CA LYS A 60 12.21 -5.97 -9.84
C LYS A 60 11.83 -4.66 -10.52
N LYS A 61 12.81 -3.79 -10.74
CA LYS A 61 12.58 -2.56 -11.50
C LYS A 61 12.27 -2.89 -12.96
N GLY A 62 11.37 -2.13 -13.57
CA GLY A 62 10.81 -2.39 -14.88
C GLY A 62 9.60 -3.32 -14.89
N ASN A 63 9.23 -3.89 -13.73
CA ASN A 63 8.04 -4.73 -13.59
C ASN A 63 6.92 -4.00 -12.84
N SER A 64 5.73 -4.56 -12.95
CA SER A 64 4.56 -4.14 -12.18
C SER A 64 4.55 -4.78 -10.80
N ALA A 65 4.09 -4.04 -9.81
CA ALA A 65 3.70 -4.54 -8.50
C ALA A 65 2.37 -3.92 -8.11
N SER A 66 1.57 -4.61 -7.30
CA SER A 66 0.37 -4.05 -6.69
C SER A 66 0.56 -3.94 -5.19
N ILE A 67 -0.02 -2.89 -4.62
CA ILE A 67 -0.22 -2.74 -3.20
C ILE A 67 -1.71 -2.62 -2.94
N GLY A 68 -2.21 -3.39 -1.99
CA GLY A 68 -3.57 -3.27 -1.50
C GLY A 68 -3.56 -3.20 0.01
N PHE A 69 -4.52 -2.52 0.59
CA PHE A 69 -4.65 -2.46 2.03
C PHE A 69 -6.10 -2.23 2.42
N ASP A 70 -6.45 -2.69 3.61
CA ASP A 70 -7.76 -2.46 4.18
C ASP A 70 -7.69 -1.33 5.18
N PHE A 71 -8.64 -0.41 5.05
CA PHE A 71 -8.74 0.76 5.90
C PHE A 71 -10.18 0.93 6.38
N THR A 72 -10.33 1.54 7.56
CA THR A 72 -11.63 1.92 8.12
C THR A 72 -11.57 3.39 8.46
N ALA A 73 -12.36 4.21 7.76
CA ALA A 73 -12.51 5.64 8.03
C ALA A 73 -13.45 5.86 9.22
N SER A 74 -13.28 6.91 10.00
CA SER A 74 -14.27 7.32 11.03
C SER A 74 -15.35 8.26 10.48
N GLN A 75 -15.16 8.79 9.26
CA GLN A 75 -15.99 9.81 8.64
C GLN A 75 -16.29 9.45 7.19
N ASN A 76 -17.42 9.95 6.69
CA ASN A 76 -17.77 9.82 5.28
C ASN A 76 -16.94 10.79 4.44
N SER A 77 -16.65 10.40 3.19
CA SER A 77 -15.93 11.27 2.26
C SER A 77 -16.29 10.96 0.82
N ASP A 78 -16.83 11.93 0.09
CA ASP A 78 -17.15 11.76 -1.34
C ASP A 78 -15.89 11.78 -2.22
N VAL A 79 -14.84 12.46 -1.74
CA VAL A 79 -13.54 12.54 -2.39
C VAL A 79 -12.45 11.88 -1.56
N LEU A 80 -11.42 11.38 -2.22
CA LEU A 80 -10.30 10.74 -1.55
C LEU A 80 -9.04 10.94 -2.38
N THR A 81 -7.99 11.43 -1.75
CA THR A 81 -6.66 11.53 -2.32
C THR A 81 -5.76 10.46 -1.74
N GLY A 82 -4.92 9.83 -2.58
CA GLY A 82 -3.94 8.85 -2.18
C GLY A 82 -2.58 9.10 -2.82
N ARG A 83 -1.49 8.97 -2.05
CA ARG A 83 -0.13 9.15 -2.56
C ARG A 83 0.88 8.31 -1.78
N ALA A 84 1.85 7.76 -2.52
CA ALA A 84 3.01 7.10 -1.95
C ALA A 84 4.20 8.08 -1.89
N TYR A 85 5.02 7.91 -0.87
CA TYR A 85 6.24 8.66 -0.63
C TYR A 85 7.36 7.69 -0.26
N TRP A 86 8.59 8.07 -0.57
CA TRP A 86 9.76 7.52 0.09
C TRP A 86 10.03 8.32 1.35
N ALA A 87 9.85 7.70 2.52
CA ALA A 87 10.15 8.32 3.80
C ALA A 87 11.66 8.53 3.95
N ASN A 88 12.06 9.76 4.31
CA ASN A 88 13.45 10.14 4.48
C ASN A 88 13.57 11.20 5.59
N VAL A 89 14.68 11.18 6.33
CA VAL A 89 14.98 12.06 7.48
C VAL A 89 14.96 13.54 7.10
N VAL A 90 15.32 13.87 5.85
CA VAL A 90 15.36 15.26 5.34
C VAL A 90 13.99 15.72 4.79
N GLY A 91 13.01 14.82 4.76
CA GLY A 91 11.67 15.06 4.21
C GLY A 91 11.25 13.98 3.22
N ASP A 92 9.96 13.66 3.22
CA ASP A 92 9.37 12.64 2.35
C ASP A 92 9.45 13.04 0.87
N LEU A 93 9.95 12.13 0.03
CA LEU A 93 10.00 12.34 -1.41
C LEU A 93 8.78 11.69 -2.08
N PRO A 94 7.88 12.44 -2.76
CA PRO A 94 6.69 11.86 -3.37
C PRO A 94 7.05 10.94 -4.54
N PHE A 95 6.28 9.86 -4.69
CA PHE A 95 6.36 9.01 -5.88
C PHE A 95 5.71 9.72 -7.06
N ALA A 96 6.52 10.11 -8.05
CA ALA A 96 6.07 10.86 -9.22
C ALA A 96 5.25 9.99 -10.19
N GLY A 97 4.19 10.57 -10.76
CA GLY A 97 3.40 9.94 -11.83
C GLY A 97 2.30 8.98 -11.35
N MET A 98 1.97 8.96 -10.05
CA MET A 98 0.76 8.31 -9.56
C MET A 98 -0.49 9.13 -9.89
N ASN A 99 -1.59 8.44 -10.19
CA ASN A 99 -2.92 9.05 -10.15
C ASN A 99 -3.34 9.14 -8.68
N THR A 100 -3.53 10.37 -8.20
CA THR A 100 -3.79 10.60 -6.79
C THR A 100 -5.26 10.59 -6.41
N ASN A 101 -6.18 10.52 -7.38
CA ASN A 101 -7.58 10.31 -7.07
C ASN A 101 -7.78 8.85 -6.61
N ALA A 102 -7.84 8.67 -5.29
CA ALA A 102 -7.93 7.37 -4.63
C ALA A 102 -9.29 6.69 -4.84
N CYS A 103 -10.35 7.43 -5.19
CA CYS A 103 -11.65 6.85 -5.56
C CYS A 103 -11.59 6.00 -6.83
N ASN A 104 -10.50 6.07 -7.61
CA ASN A 104 -10.28 5.12 -8.71
C ASN A 104 -9.80 3.73 -8.24
N TYR A 105 -9.47 3.60 -6.96
CA TYR A 105 -8.75 2.45 -6.39
C TYR A 105 -9.41 1.89 -5.12
N THR A 106 -10.51 2.50 -4.67
CA THR A 106 -11.42 2.04 -3.62
C THR A 106 -12.82 2.50 -3.95
N THR A 107 -13.83 2.04 -3.21
CA THR A 107 -15.21 2.51 -3.39
C THR A 107 -15.38 3.89 -2.75
N CYS A 108 -15.89 4.85 -3.53
CA CYS A 108 -16.36 6.14 -3.03
C CYS A 108 -17.90 6.25 -3.20
N PRO A 109 -18.61 6.94 -2.30
CA PRO A 109 -18.07 7.63 -1.13
C PRO A 109 -17.48 6.67 -0.10
N VAL A 110 -16.40 7.09 0.54
CA VAL A 110 -15.86 6.42 1.72
C VAL A 110 -16.91 6.48 2.82
N GLN A 111 -17.16 5.37 3.49
CA GLN A 111 -18.20 5.26 4.51
C GLN A 111 -17.56 5.15 5.90
N ALA A 112 -18.05 5.97 6.83
CA ALA A 112 -17.64 5.97 8.21
C ALA A 112 -17.88 4.61 8.87
N ASN A 113 -16.90 4.16 9.64
CA ASN A 113 -16.87 2.91 10.41
C ASN A 113 -17.05 1.65 9.56
N GLN A 114 -16.81 1.74 8.25
CA GLN A 114 -16.87 0.62 7.34
C GLN A 114 -15.47 0.28 6.82
N ARG A 115 -15.11 -1.01 6.92
CA ARG A 115 -13.88 -1.52 6.33
C ARG A 115 -14.00 -1.53 4.81
N GLN A 116 -13.05 -0.89 4.15
CA GLN A 116 -12.95 -0.82 2.69
C GLN A 116 -11.55 -1.25 2.25
N THR A 117 -11.45 -1.74 1.02
CA THR A 117 -10.19 -2.16 0.42
C THR A 117 -9.75 -1.18 -0.65
N TYR A 118 -8.52 -0.69 -0.49
CA TYR A 118 -7.80 0.04 -1.51
C TYR A 118 -6.88 -0.91 -2.29
N LEU A 119 -6.81 -0.78 -3.61
CA LEU A 119 -5.91 -1.56 -4.46
C LEU A 119 -5.33 -0.70 -5.58
N TYR A 120 -4.00 -0.58 -5.61
CA TYR A 120 -3.28 0.21 -6.59
C TYR A 120 -2.17 -0.62 -7.26
N GLN A 121 -2.12 -0.58 -8.60
CA GLN A 121 -1.06 -1.21 -9.39
C GLN A 121 -0.06 -0.16 -9.90
N LEU A 122 1.23 -0.38 -9.62
CA LEU A 122 2.34 0.50 -9.97
C LEU A 122 3.24 -0.16 -11.01
N GLN A 123 3.66 0.62 -12.00
CA GLN A 123 4.80 0.27 -12.86
C GLN A 123 6.08 0.87 -12.26
N ILE A 124 6.96 0.04 -11.73
CA ILE A 124 8.21 0.52 -11.15
C ILE A 124 9.19 0.81 -12.28
N GLN A 125 9.45 2.09 -12.57
CA GLN A 125 10.33 2.46 -13.69
C GLN A 125 11.78 2.02 -13.45
N LYS A 126 12.48 1.59 -14.52
CA LYS A 126 13.89 1.14 -14.46
C LYS A 126 14.88 2.20 -13.94
N LYS A 127 14.47 3.48 -13.98
CA LYS A 127 15.24 4.64 -13.50
C LYS A 127 15.33 4.73 -11.97
N PHE A 128 14.42 4.06 -11.24
CA PHE A 128 14.50 4.06 -9.79
C PHE A 128 15.76 3.32 -9.29
N PRO A 129 16.49 3.89 -8.31
CA PRO A 129 17.67 3.25 -7.73
C PRO A 129 17.39 1.87 -7.12
N VAL A 130 18.35 0.96 -7.24
CA VAL A 130 18.31 -0.35 -6.57
C VAL A 130 18.72 -0.15 -5.11
N ARG A 131 17.75 -0.13 -4.20
CA ARG A 131 17.95 0.03 -2.76
C ARG A 131 16.71 -0.39 -1.96
N ALA A 132 16.84 -0.36 -0.64
CA ALA A 132 15.68 -0.41 0.25
C ALA A 132 14.98 0.95 0.31
N TYR A 133 13.66 0.91 0.43
CA TYR A 133 12.76 2.04 0.56
C TYR A 133 11.79 1.81 1.71
N ASP A 134 11.64 2.83 2.54
CA ASP A 134 10.51 2.95 3.46
C ASP A 134 9.39 3.67 2.70
N VAL A 135 8.40 2.90 2.25
CA VAL A 135 7.27 3.41 1.47
C VAL A 135 6.21 3.87 2.44
N LYS A 136 6.04 5.19 2.54
CA LYS A 136 4.95 5.82 3.28
C LYS A 136 3.75 5.99 2.35
N TRP A 137 2.61 5.44 2.74
CA TRP A 137 1.36 5.63 2.01
C TRP A 137 0.43 6.53 2.80
N LYS A 138 -0.16 7.53 2.15
CA LYS A 138 -1.17 8.41 2.73
C LYS A 138 -2.46 8.32 1.95
N LEU A 139 -3.58 8.22 2.65
CA LEU A 139 -4.92 8.54 2.14
C LEU A 139 -5.45 9.73 2.93
N TRP A 140 -6.03 10.72 2.27
CA TRP A 140 -6.63 11.88 2.93
C TRP A 140 -7.73 12.51 2.09
N ASN A 141 -8.53 13.39 2.68
CA ASN A 141 -9.42 14.28 1.92
C ASN A 141 -8.76 15.68 1.87
N GLU A 142 -8.62 16.26 0.69
CA GLU A 142 -8.02 17.61 0.53
C GLU A 142 -8.95 18.73 1.01
N GLU A 143 -10.25 18.49 1.01
CA GLU A 143 -11.29 19.45 1.41
C GLU A 143 -11.49 19.50 2.93
N THR A 144 -11.16 18.41 3.63
CA THR A 144 -11.21 18.33 5.09
C THR A 144 -9.94 17.70 5.65
N SER A 145 -9.27 18.43 6.54
CA SER A 145 -8.08 17.93 7.23
C SER A 145 -8.39 16.77 8.19
N LEU A 146 -9.67 16.44 8.40
CA LEU A 146 -10.10 15.51 9.44
C LEU A 146 -9.96 14.03 9.05
N PHE A 147 -9.80 13.67 7.77
CA PHE A 147 -9.60 12.29 7.34
C PHE A 147 -8.16 12.08 6.85
N GLN A 148 -7.38 11.26 7.57
CA GLN A 148 -6.04 10.84 7.15
C GLN A 148 -5.73 9.41 7.62
N CYS A 149 -5.44 8.50 6.68
CA CYS A 149 -4.77 7.22 6.94
C CYS A 149 -3.28 7.34 6.59
N CYS A 150 -2.40 6.76 7.38
CA CYS A 150 -0.96 6.75 7.07
C CYS A 150 -0.27 5.51 7.63
N PHE A 151 0.48 4.81 6.78
CA PHE A 151 1.35 3.70 7.19
C PHE A 151 2.67 3.72 6.42
N ILE A 152 3.67 3.01 6.95
CA ILE A 152 4.97 2.79 6.33
C ILE A 152 5.21 1.28 6.19
N THR A 153 5.64 0.84 5.02
CA THR A 153 6.10 -0.53 4.78
C THR A 153 7.42 -0.55 4.03
N LYS A 154 8.23 -1.59 4.22
CA LYS A 154 9.57 -1.69 3.65
C LYS A 154 9.57 -2.53 2.38
N ILE A 155 10.20 -2.01 1.32
CA ILE A 155 10.48 -2.78 0.09
C ILE A 155 11.95 -2.69 -0.28
N LYS A 156 12.41 -3.60 -1.15
CA LYS A 156 13.73 -3.54 -1.78
C LYS A 156 13.58 -3.60 -3.28
N LEU A 157 13.99 -2.55 -3.97
CA LEU A 157 14.12 -2.60 -5.43
C LEU A 157 15.36 -3.41 -5.82
N VAL A 158 15.18 -4.32 -6.77
CA VAL A 158 16.23 -5.18 -7.32
C VAL A 158 16.32 -5.03 -8.84
N LYS A 159 17.41 -5.52 -9.43
CA LYS A 159 17.64 -5.50 -10.87
C LYS A 159 16.65 -6.38 -11.63
#